data_AF-A0A4S1WMR3-F1
#
_entry.id   AF-A0A4S1WMR3-F1
#
_cell.length_a   1.000
_cell.length_b   1.000
_cell.length_c   1.000
_cell.angle_alpha   90.00
_cell.angle_beta   90.00
_cell.angle_gamma   90.00
#
_symmetry.space_group_name_H-M   'P 1'
#
loop_
_entity.id
_entity.type
_entity.pdbx_description
1 polymer ?
#
loop_
_entity_poly.entity_id
_entity_poly.type
_entity_poly.pdbx_seq_one_letter_code
_entity_poly.pdbx_strand_id
1 'polypeptide(L)'
;MKKRNALALLALGALAATPASASDKQDFERCDGRVHPGKQNDGMRGEASQPYSFFGRAGAAPLGVIAACTRALASPRLLPTQTLRKAHLLRARAAARLETGDAAAAIADLDLAINAAGGLAADRFYQRSMGVSLDLLRALALAQSGDLAGAVPLANRAGAARPWSLDVQRVTATVLQAARPVGSASTSPWLTTARLSPRSAGIALMKEAEIGNFAGVVALAPAVKFDWPVAPLASAAFAIRDVGSQALIIGAIMKLDIAYARAATGDVAGARGELAELQRHVAAARPAPSPQGAATLSFGGMSWEGLDRYLETRQRQVEARIAVAEARVPDAIARLVGNPMPQDAATIELLGALKLAVPAKDGALVPDAASYSKRLADNRQKTLTEAVSSALLAPETPRAVVDYERARPNILGALVGGALTFGTSLLGGIDRTDGFRTRANPDGTTKVEFIGNTPSSALVQEMTLLRAAEVTRAAGKPAFVIVARSDYTRRLQTSRGGMPISSTAQGYKTELTIRPVDAGVEAGQALDAIAIIDALGPLYYEEKPKTAARTR
;
A
#
# COMPACT_ATOMS: atom_id res chain seq x y z
N MET A 1 20.50 -60.72 -45.87
CA MET A 1 21.81 -60.31 -45.30
C MET A 1 21.52 -59.21 -44.26
N LYS A 2 21.45 -59.52 -42.96
CA LYS A 2 22.54 -59.40 -41.97
C LYS A 2 23.23 -58.01 -41.94
N LYS A 3 22.92 -57.19 -40.94
CA LYS A 3 23.89 -56.71 -39.93
C LYS A 3 23.16 -56.08 -38.71
N ARG A 4 23.27 -56.79 -37.58
CA ARG A 4 23.15 -56.28 -36.20
C ARG A 4 24.45 -55.55 -35.83
N ASN A 5 24.39 -54.61 -34.88
CA ASN A 5 25.42 -54.07 -33.95
C ASN A 5 25.06 -52.59 -33.63
N ALA A 6 25.14 -52.02 -32.43
CA ALA A 6 25.47 -52.48 -31.09
C ALA A 6 25.05 -51.37 -30.09
N LEU A 7 24.64 -51.78 -28.89
CA LEU A 7 24.53 -50.96 -27.66
C LEU A 7 25.88 -50.32 -27.29
N ALA A 8 25.89 -49.10 -26.72
CA ALA A 8 26.79 -48.72 -25.61
C ALA A 8 26.44 -47.36 -24.96
N LEU A 9 25.88 -47.45 -23.75
CA LEU A 9 26.24 -46.69 -22.54
C LEU A 9 26.68 -45.21 -22.68
N LEU A 10 25.76 -44.29 -22.34
CA LEU A 10 26.08 -42.95 -21.83
C LEU A 10 25.04 -42.55 -20.76
N ALA A 11 25.04 -43.30 -19.66
CA ALA A 11 24.29 -42.96 -18.45
C ALA A 11 25.15 -43.38 -17.26
N LEU A 12 25.83 -42.42 -16.62
CA LEU A 12 26.22 -42.41 -15.20
C LEU A 12 27.25 -41.28 -15.01
N GLY A 13 26.75 -40.12 -14.59
CA GLY A 13 27.59 -38.96 -14.30
C GLY A 13 26.82 -37.74 -13.79
N ALA A 14 25.58 -37.90 -13.33
CA ALA A 14 24.92 -36.88 -12.53
C ALA A 14 25.47 -36.97 -11.10
N LEU A 15 26.67 -36.42 -10.91
CA LEU A 15 27.25 -36.16 -9.60
C LEU A 15 26.18 -35.46 -8.76
N ALA A 16 25.77 -36.11 -7.67
CA ALA A 16 24.95 -35.52 -6.64
C ALA A 16 25.72 -34.36 -6.03
N ALA A 17 25.61 -33.18 -6.64
CA ALA A 17 26.01 -31.94 -6.03
C ALA A 17 25.07 -31.75 -4.84
N THR A 18 25.49 -32.19 -3.65
CA THR A 18 24.84 -31.80 -2.41
C THR A 18 24.85 -30.28 -2.40
N PRO A 19 23.68 -29.62 -2.45
CA PRO A 19 23.64 -28.17 -2.44
C PRO A 19 24.40 -27.71 -1.20
N ALA A 20 25.46 -26.93 -1.40
CA ALA A 20 26.26 -26.40 -0.30
C ALA A 20 25.30 -25.77 0.71
N SER A 21 25.20 -26.38 1.90
CA SER A 21 24.27 -25.95 2.93
C SER A 21 24.60 -24.52 3.27
N ALA A 22 23.70 -23.59 2.94
CA ALA A 22 23.81 -22.22 3.38
C ALA A 22 24.06 -22.23 4.90
N SER A 23 25.06 -21.49 5.37
CA SER A 23 25.35 -21.48 6.81
C SER A 23 24.10 -21.06 7.58
N ASP A 24 23.83 -21.66 8.75
CA ASP A 24 22.68 -21.32 9.60
C ASP A 24 22.44 -19.82 9.74
N LYS A 25 23.51 -19.00 9.73
CA LYS A 25 23.43 -17.53 9.81
C LYS A 25 22.66 -16.90 8.64
N GLN A 26 22.89 -17.38 7.42
CA GLN A 26 22.24 -16.88 6.21
C GLN A 26 20.77 -17.26 6.16
N ASP A 27 20.36 -18.35 6.83
CA ASP A 27 18.96 -18.76 6.86
C ASP A 27 18.07 -17.80 7.66
N PHE A 28 18.59 -17.22 8.75
CA PHE A 28 17.89 -16.15 9.46
C PHE A 28 17.72 -14.91 8.58
N GLU A 29 18.80 -14.45 7.94
CA GLU A 29 18.78 -13.26 7.07
C GLU A 29 17.88 -13.47 5.84
N ARG A 30 17.91 -14.65 5.23
CA ARG A 30 17.04 -14.99 4.10
C ARG A 30 15.58 -15.18 4.50
N CYS A 31 15.31 -15.58 5.74
CA CYS A 31 13.96 -15.74 6.24
C CYS A 31 13.29 -14.39 6.48
N ASP A 32 13.89 -13.54 7.30
CA ASP A 32 13.21 -12.33 7.79
C ASP A 32 14.05 -11.06 7.72
N GLY A 33 15.16 -11.12 7.00
CA GLY A 33 16.09 -10.02 6.79
C GLY A 33 17.03 -9.76 7.97
N ARG A 34 16.80 -10.34 9.14
CA ARG A 34 17.61 -10.02 10.33
C ARG A 34 18.76 -11.00 10.49
N VAL A 35 19.87 -10.49 11.02
CA VAL A 35 21.02 -11.33 11.37
C VAL A 35 20.61 -12.41 12.38
N HIS A 36 21.40 -13.49 12.43
CA HIS A 36 21.21 -14.56 13.41
C HIS A 36 21.06 -14.04 14.85
N PRO A 37 20.20 -14.68 15.68
CA PRO A 37 19.95 -14.25 17.03
C PRO A 37 21.24 -14.20 17.87
N GLY A 38 21.37 -13.15 18.67
CA GLY A 38 22.45 -13.00 19.65
C GLY A 38 22.12 -13.68 20.99
N LYS A 39 22.82 -13.28 22.05
CA LYS A 39 22.55 -13.73 23.43
C LYS A 39 21.40 -12.97 24.11
N GLN A 40 20.77 -12.01 23.44
CA GLN A 40 19.66 -11.23 23.99
C GLN A 40 18.41 -12.12 24.11
N ASN A 41 17.62 -11.88 25.16
CA ASN A 41 16.42 -12.67 25.47
C ASN A 41 15.35 -12.59 24.38
N ASP A 42 15.23 -11.47 23.68
CA ASP A 42 14.29 -11.31 22.57
C ASP A 42 14.78 -11.98 21.26
N GLY A 43 16.09 -12.21 21.14
CA GLY A 43 16.74 -12.69 19.91
C GLY A 43 16.70 -11.69 18.74
N MET A 44 16.23 -10.46 18.96
CA MET A 44 15.98 -9.47 17.91
C MET A 44 17.19 -8.55 17.72
N ARG A 45 18.24 -9.06 17.07
CA ARG A 45 19.47 -8.31 16.80
C ARG A 45 19.47 -7.70 15.41
N GLY A 46 19.91 -6.45 15.32
CA GLY A 46 20.18 -5.74 14.07
C GLY A 46 18.91 -5.35 13.30
N GLU A 47 19.07 -4.47 12.32
CA GLU A 47 18.00 -4.09 11.41
C GLU A 47 17.74 -5.17 10.36
N ALA A 48 16.52 -5.24 9.85
CA ALA A 48 16.21 -6.13 8.74
C ALA A 48 16.92 -5.64 7.46
N SER A 49 17.88 -6.43 7.00
CA SER A 49 18.49 -6.33 5.69
C SER A 49 17.58 -6.94 4.62
N GLN A 50 17.51 -6.30 3.46
CA GLN A 50 16.91 -6.89 2.27
C GLN A 50 18.03 -7.10 1.24
N PRO A 51 18.14 -8.30 0.63
CA PRO A 51 19.05 -8.50 -0.49
C PRO A 51 18.64 -7.55 -1.63
N TYR A 52 19.60 -6.80 -2.19
CA TYR A 52 19.30 -5.86 -3.27
C TYR A 52 19.03 -6.61 -4.58
N SER A 53 17.99 -6.21 -5.33
CA SER A 53 17.73 -6.69 -6.69
C SER A 53 17.56 -5.50 -7.63
N PHE A 54 18.28 -5.55 -8.75
CA PHE A 54 18.28 -4.54 -9.81
C PHE A 54 16.93 -4.45 -10.56
N PHE A 55 16.09 -5.50 -10.51
CA PHE A 55 14.84 -5.59 -11.27
C PHE A 55 13.56 -5.41 -10.42
N GLY A 56 13.64 -4.67 -9.31
CA GLY A 56 12.45 -4.16 -8.61
C GLY A 56 11.69 -5.17 -7.74
N ARG A 57 12.06 -6.45 -7.73
CA ARG A 57 11.63 -7.41 -6.70
C ARG A 57 12.86 -7.99 -6.00
N ALA A 58 13.31 -7.25 -4.98
CA ALA A 58 14.49 -7.52 -4.17
C ALA A 58 14.16 -8.42 -2.97
N GLY A 59 13.57 -9.57 -3.26
CA GLY A 59 13.25 -10.60 -2.28
C GLY A 59 13.70 -11.96 -2.78
N ALA A 60 14.15 -12.83 -1.87
CA ALA A 60 14.27 -14.24 -2.20
C ALA A 60 12.90 -14.74 -2.69
N ALA A 61 12.87 -15.65 -3.67
CA ALA A 61 11.63 -16.27 -4.11
C ALA A 61 10.90 -16.84 -2.88
N PRO A 62 9.56 -16.73 -2.78
CA PRO A 62 8.83 -17.12 -1.56
C PRO A 62 9.15 -18.55 -1.08
N LEU A 63 9.32 -19.50 -2.00
CA LEU A 63 9.75 -20.87 -1.68
C LEU A 63 11.12 -20.92 -0.98
N GLY A 64 12.06 -20.06 -1.39
CA GLY A 64 13.37 -19.90 -0.75
C GLY A 64 13.26 -19.32 0.66
N VAL A 65 12.35 -18.36 0.87
CA VAL A 65 12.05 -17.81 2.20
C VAL A 65 11.46 -18.89 3.11
N ILE A 66 10.49 -19.67 2.61
CA ILE A 66 9.86 -20.78 3.37
C ILE A 66 10.92 -21.79 3.83
N ALA A 67 11.82 -22.20 2.93
CA ALA A 67 12.88 -23.13 3.24
C ALA A 67 13.89 -22.56 4.25
N ALA A 68 14.28 -21.29 4.09
CA ALA A 68 15.18 -20.59 5.02
C ALA A 68 14.57 -20.46 6.42
N CYS A 69 13.31 -20.02 6.52
CA CYS A 69 12.61 -19.93 7.78
C CYS A 69 12.47 -21.29 8.47
N THR A 70 12.20 -22.35 7.70
CA THR A 70 12.09 -23.71 8.25
C THR A 70 13.40 -24.19 8.87
N ARG A 71 14.54 -23.96 8.21
CA ARG A 71 15.86 -24.27 8.78
C ARG A 71 16.21 -23.37 9.97
N ALA A 72 15.91 -22.07 9.89
CA ALA A 72 16.14 -21.12 10.98
C ALA A 72 15.36 -21.48 12.25
N LEU A 73 14.10 -21.93 12.11
CA LEU A 73 13.25 -22.39 13.20
C LEU A 73 13.74 -23.70 13.84
N ALA A 74 14.45 -24.54 13.08
CA ALA A 74 15.07 -25.77 13.57
C ALA A 74 16.50 -25.57 14.10
N SER A 75 17.10 -24.39 13.89
CA SER A 75 18.49 -24.13 14.26
C SER A 75 18.65 -24.08 15.79
N PRO A 76 19.67 -24.76 16.36
CA PRO A 76 19.97 -24.69 17.79
C PRO A 76 20.41 -23.29 18.25
N ARG A 77 20.69 -22.37 17.32
CA ARG A 77 21.00 -20.97 17.60
C ARG A 77 19.78 -20.18 18.07
N LEU A 78 18.56 -20.62 17.72
CA LEU A 78 17.32 -20.02 18.21
C LEU A 78 17.02 -20.60 19.59
N LEU A 79 17.36 -19.84 20.64
CA LEU A 79 17.17 -20.32 22.01
C LEU A 79 15.68 -20.44 22.34
N PRO A 80 15.26 -21.42 23.17
CA PRO A 80 13.86 -21.58 23.57
C PRO A 80 13.24 -20.34 24.23
N THR A 81 14.08 -19.51 24.87
CA THR A 81 13.67 -18.25 25.51
C THR A 81 13.43 -17.10 24.53
N GLN A 82 13.86 -17.22 23.27
CA GLN A 82 13.72 -16.20 22.23
C GLN A 82 12.36 -16.28 21.53
N THR A 83 11.30 -16.19 22.34
CA THR A 83 9.90 -16.29 21.94
C THR A 83 9.52 -15.27 20.86
N LEU A 84 9.95 -14.01 21.01
CA LEU A 84 9.72 -12.96 20.01
C LEU A 84 10.36 -13.29 18.66
N ARG A 85 11.62 -13.73 18.66
CA ARG A 85 12.32 -14.14 17.44
C ARG A 85 11.62 -15.31 16.75
N LYS A 86 11.21 -16.32 17.52
CA LYS A 86 10.47 -17.48 16.98
C LYS A 86 9.15 -17.04 16.33
N ALA A 87 8.36 -16.20 17.01
CA ALA A 87 7.12 -15.66 16.46
C ALA A 87 7.36 -14.84 15.18
N HIS A 88 8.44 -14.05 15.13
CA HIS A 88 8.82 -13.27 13.95
C HIS A 88 9.17 -14.14 12.73
N LEU A 89 9.95 -15.20 12.93
CA LEU A 89 10.31 -16.15 11.87
C LEU A 89 9.09 -16.92 11.34
N LEU A 90 8.20 -17.36 12.23
CA LEU A 90 6.93 -18.01 11.84
C LEU A 90 6.04 -17.07 11.03
N ARG A 91 5.93 -15.80 11.45
CA ARG A 91 5.21 -14.77 10.71
C ARG A 91 5.78 -14.52 9.31
N ALA A 92 7.10 -14.45 9.18
CA ALA A 92 7.76 -14.30 7.88
C ALA A 92 7.50 -15.52 6.96
N ARG A 93 7.52 -16.74 7.52
CA ARG A 93 7.17 -17.96 6.79
C ARG A 93 5.71 -17.97 6.35
N ALA A 94 4.78 -17.54 7.21
CA ALA A 94 3.36 -17.40 6.87
C ALA A 94 3.15 -16.42 5.72
N ALA A 95 3.80 -15.25 5.75
CA ALA A 95 3.72 -14.28 4.65
C ALA A 95 4.22 -14.87 3.32
N ALA A 96 5.36 -15.56 3.33
CA ALA A 96 5.86 -16.23 2.13
C ALA A 96 4.93 -17.35 1.62
N ARG A 97 4.23 -18.07 2.51
CA ARG A 97 3.20 -19.06 2.15
C ARG A 97 2.00 -18.42 1.47
N LEU A 98 1.53 -17.26 1.96
CA LEU A 98 0.47 -16.48 1.32
C LEU A 98 0.87 -15.97 -0.07
N GLU A 99 2.13 -15.58 -0.25
CA GLU A 99 2.65 -15.19 -1.56
C GLU A 99 2.63 -16.35 -2.58
N THR A 100 2.70 -17.61 -2.10
CA THR A 100 2.55 -18.82 -2.92
C THR A 100 1.12 -19.36 -3.01
N GLY A 101 0.15 -18.71 -2.36
CA GLY A 101 -1.25 -19.16 -2.32
C GLY A 101 -1.55 -20.32 -1.36
N ASP A 102 -0.61 -20.68 -0.47
CA ASP A 102 -0.80 -21.73 0.54
C ASP A 102 -1.39 -21.12 1.83
N ALA A 103 -2.66 -20.71 1.75
CA ALA A 103 -3.38 -20.06 2.84
C ALA A 103 -3.50 -20.95 4.08
N ALA A 104 -3.75 -22.25 3.90
CA ALA A 104 -3.90 -23.19 5.01
C ALA A 104 -2.61 -23.33 5.83
N ALA A 105 -1.46 -23.51 5.17
CA ALA A 105 -0.20 -23.62 5.87
C ALA A 105 0.26 -22.25 6.43
N ALA A 106 -0.14 -21.13 5.82
CA ALA A 106 0.08 -19.81 6.40
C ALA A 106 -0.68 -19.65 7.73
N ILE A 107 -1.95 -20.04 7.80
CA ILE A 107 -2.75 -20.00 9.03
C ILE A 107 -2.11 -20.85 10.13
N ALA A 108 -1.65 -22.06 9.81
CA ALA A 108 -0.96 -22.91 10.78
C ALA A 108 0.32 -22.24 11.34
N ASP A 109 1.10 -21.56 10.51
CA ASP A 109 2.27 -20.80 10.97
C ASP A 109 1.90 -19.60 11.83
N LEU A 110 0.78 -18.92 11.53
CA LEU A 110 0.26 -17.81 12.33
C LEU A 110 -0.22 -18.28 13.71
N ASP A 111 -0.90 -19.43 13.80
CA ASP A 111 -1.28 -20.05 15.07
C ASP A 111 -0.05 -20.39 15.93
N LEU A 112 0.98 -20.96 15.31
CA LEU A 112 2.26 -21.20 15.97
C LEU A 112 2.94 -19.90 16.42
N ALA A 113 2.85 -18.82 15.63
CA ALA A 113 3.45 -17.53 15.96
C ALA A 113 2.77 -16.88 17.18
N ILE A 114 1.44 -16.93 17.24
CA ILE A 114 0.65 -16.45 18.39
C ILE A 114 1.04 -17.22 19.65
N ASN A 115 1.08 -18.55 19.57
CA ASN A 115 1.47 -19.39 20.71
C ASN A 115 2.92 -19.14 21.14
N ALA A 116 3.83 -18.92 20.17
CA ALA A 116 5.24 -18.65 20.45
C ALA A 116 5.46 -17.32 21.18
N ALA A 117 4.57 -16.33 21.05
CA ALA A 117 4.72 -15.03 21.70
C ALA A 117 4.68 -15.12 23.24
N GLY A 118 3.92 -16.09 23.79
CA GLY A 118 3.76 -16.27 25.23
C GLY A 118 3.32 -15.00 25.94
N GLY A 119 3.99 -14.65 27.05
CA GLY A 119 3.68 -13.45 27.84
C GLY A 119 3.84 -12.11 27.09
N LEU A 120 4.58 -12.08 25.98
CA LEU A 120 4.72 -10.87 25.17
C LEU A 120 3.41 -10.48 24.48
N ALA A 121 2.47 -11.41 24.28
CA ALA A 121 1.17 -11.10 23.68
C ALA A 121 0.33 -10.11 24.51
N ALA A 122 0.64 -9.96 25.81
CA ALA A 122 0.01 -8.98 26.69
C ALA A 122 0.68 -7.59 26.64
N ASP A 123 1.86 -7.47 26.04
CA ASP A 123 2.55 -6.19 25.91
C ASP A 123 1.85 -5.31 24.86
N ARG A 124 1.60 -4.04 25.22
CA ARG A 124 0.87 -3.12 24.34
C ARG A 124 1.59 -2.83 23.02
N PHE A 125 2.93 -2.77 23.02
CA PHE A 125 3.70 -2.50 21.80
C PHE A 125 3.72 -3.74 20.91
N TYR A 126 3.79 -4.93 21.51
CA TYR A 126 3.58 -6.18 20.78
C TYR A 126 2.20 -6.21 20.11
N GLN A 127 1.12 -5.93 20.86
CA GLN A 127 -0.25 -5.94 20.34
C GLN A 127 -0.41 -4.97 19.17
N ARG A 128 0.16 -3.77 19.25
CA ARG A 128 0.12 -2.74 18.20
C ARG A 128 1.07 -3.01 17.02
N SER A 129 2.02 -3.94 17.12
CA SER A 129 2.95 -4.24 16.04
C SER A 129 2.75 -5.66 15.52
N MET A 130 3.35 -6.64 16.19
CA MET A 130 3.24 -8.05 15.85
C MET A 130 1.79 -8.55 15.90
N GLY A 131 1.00 -8.17 16.91
CA GLY A 131 -0.40 -8.57 17.03
C GLY A 131 -1.23 -8.13 15.82
N VAL A 132 -1.21 -6.82 15.51
CA VAL A 132 -1.85 -6.26 14.30
C VAL A 132 -1.38 -6.96 13.02
N SER A 133 -0.08 -7.21 12.89
CA SER A 133 0.46 -7.88 11.72
C SER A 133 -0.02 -9.33 11.58
N LEU A 134 -0.12 -10.07 12.69
CA LEU A 134 -0.67 -11.44 12.71
C LEU A 134 -2.16 -11.45 12.35
N ASP A 135 -2.94 -10.51 12.89
CA ASP A 135 -4.37 -10.36 12.55
C ASP A 135 -4.57 -10.05 11.06
N LEU A 136 -3.78 -9.12 10.49
CA LEU A 136 -3.85 -8.77 9.07
C LEU A 136 -3.44 -9.92 8.16
N LEU A 137 -2.36 -10.64 8.48
CA LEU A 137 -1.93 -11.81 7.70
C LEU A 137 -2.97 -12.94 7.77
N ARG A 138 -3.59 -13.15 8.94
CA ARG A 138 -4.67 -14.13 9.07
C ARG A 138 -5.90 -13.70 8.27
N ALA A 139 -6.27 -12.42 8.31
CA ALA A 139 -7.37 -11.88 7.52
C ALA A 139 -7.13 -12.06 6.01
N LEU A 140 -5.90 -11.79 5.53
CA LEU A 140 -5.51 -12.04 4.14
C LEU A 140 -5.58 -13.53 3.79
N ALA A 141 -5.09 -14.42 4.66
CA ALA A 141 -5.16 -15.87 4.46
C ALA A 141 -6.60 -16.37 4.30
N LEU A 142 -7.47 -15.95 5.22
CA LEU A 142 -8.89 -16.31 5.20
C LEU A 142 -9.57 -15.76 3.94
N ALA A 143 -9.34 -14.50 3.59
CA ALA A 143 -9.87 -13.90 2.36
C ALA A 143 -9.38 -14.62 1.10
N GLN A 144 -8.09 -14.97 1.02
CA GLN A 144 -7.52 -15.73 -0.10
C GLN A 144 -8.12 -17.13 -0.23
N SER A 145 -8.57 -17.74 0.87
CA SER A 145 -9.25 -19.03 0.89
C SER A 145 -10.77 -18.95 0.69
N GLY A 146 -11.33 -17.73 0.56
CA GLY A 146 -12.76 -17.48 0.40
C GLY A 146 -13.55 -17.31 1.71
N ASP A 147 -12.93 -17.46 2.88
CA ASP A 147 -13.57 -17.21 4.19
C ASP A 147 -13.57 -15.71 4.53
N LEU A 148 -14.40 -14.96 3.82
CA LEU A 148 -14.57 -13.52 4.03
C LEU A 148 -15.25 -13.21 5.38
N ALA A 149 -16.09 -14.11 5.88
CA ALA A 149 -16.78 -13.95 7.15
C ALA A 149 -15.79 -13.97 8.33
N GLY A 150 -14.78 -14.85 8.29
CA GLY A 150 -13.68 -14.86 9.26
C GLY A 150 -12.66 -13.72 9.05
N ALA A 151 -12.42 -13.32 7.80
CA ALA A 151 -11.43 -12.28 7.47
C ALA A 151 -11.82 -10.87 7.96
N VAL A 152 -13.07 -10.47 7.75
CA VAL A 152 -13.55 -9.10 8.01
C VAL A 152 -13.37 -8.67 9.49
N PRO A 153 -13.76 -9.46 10.50
CA PRO A 153 -13.56 -9.08 11.91
C PRO A 153 -12.10 -8.88 12.30
N LEU A 154 -11.18 -9.68 11.75
CA LEU A 154 -9.75 -9.55 12.02
C LEU A 154 -9.17 -8.28 11.38
N ALA A 155 -9.55 -7.99 10.13
CA ALA A 155 -9.16 -6.75 9.46
C ALA A 155 -9.68 -5.52 10.23
N ASN A 156 -10.95 -5.53 10.67
CA ASN A 156 -11.52 -4.44 11.47
C ASN A 156 -10.81 -4.27 12.82
N ARG A 157 -10.48 -5.38 13.51
CA ARG A 157 -9.72 -5.33 14.76
C ARG A 157 -8.33 -4.72 14.56
N ALA A 158 -7.61 -5.15 13.54
CA ALA A 158 -6.30 -4.61 13.19
C ALA A 158 -6.37 -3.11 12.83
N GLY A 159 -7.36 -2.73 12.02
CA GLY A 159 -7.62 -1.33 11.67
C GLY A 159 -7.96 -0.47 12.89
N ALA A 160 -8.79 -0.97 13.80
CA ALA A 160 -9.16 -0.27 15.03
C ALA A 160 -8.00 -0.16 16.02
N ALA A 161 -7.08 -1.13 16.03
CA ALA A 161 -5.87 -1.04 16.84
C ALA A 161 -4.94 0.08 16.34
N ARG A 162 -4.90 0.38 15.03
CA ARG A 162 -4.09 1.48 14.46
C ARG A 162 -4.85 2.30 13.43
N PRO A 163 -5.82 3.13 13.86
CA PRO A 163 -6.66 3.90 12.95
C PRO A 163 -5.85 4.91 12.12
N TRP A 164 -4.68 5.32 12.63
CA TRP A 164 -3.86 6.40 12.08
C TRP A 164 -2.60 5.92 11.32
N SER A 165 -2.40 4.60 11.20
CA SER A 165 -1.35 4.04 10.34
C SER A 165 -1.87 3.81 8.92
N LEU A 166 -1.27 4.49 7.93
CA LEU A 166 -1.71 4.42 6.54
C LEU A 166 -1.57 2.99 5.98
N ASP A 167 -0.47 2.31 6.30
CA ASP A 167 -0.22 0.95 5.79
C ASP A 167 -1.22 -0.06 6.37
N VAL A 168 -1.50 0.03 7.68
CA VAL A 168 -2.52 -0.82 8.34
C VAL A 168 -3.90 -0.58 7.72
N GLN A 169 -4.28 0.69 7.54
CA GLN A 169 -5.57 1.03 6.95
C GLN A 169 -5.69 0.58 5.49
N ARG A 170 -4.59 0.58 4.71
CA ARG A 170 -4.58 0.06 3.32
C ARG A 170 -4.79 -1.45 3.26
N VAL A 171 -4.10 -2.21 4.10
CA VAL A 171 -4.30 -3.68 4.14
C VAL A 171 -5.70 -4.01 4.64
N THR A 172 -6.17 -3.31 5.67
CA THR A 172 -7.55 -3.43 6.18
C THR A 172 -8.56 -3.17 5.06
N ALA A 173 -8.44 -2.03 4.37
CA ALA A 173 -9.34 -1.67 3.27
C ALA A 173 -9.28 -2.68 2.12
N THR A 174 -8.14 -3.30 1.85
CA THR A 174 -8.00 -4.36 0.84
C THR A 174 -8.82 -5.60 1.19
N VAL A 175 -8.74 -6.08 2.44
CA VAL A 175 -9.56 -7.22 2.90
C VAL A 175 -11.04 -6.87 2.87
N LEU A 176 -11.41 -5.70 3.39
CA LEU A 176 -12.81 -5.24 3.39
C LEU A 176 -13.34 -5.07 1.97
N GLN A 177 -12.52 -4.62 1.01
CA GLN A 177 -12.89 -4.50 -0.39
C GLN A 177 -13.14 -5.86 -1.03
N ALA A 178 -12.31 -6.86 -0.73
CA ALA A 178 -12.50 -8.22 -1.23
C ALA A 178 -13.82 -8.84 -0.76
N ALA A 179 -14.29 -8.46 0.44
CA ALA A 179 -15.56 -8.91 1.00
C ALA A 179 -16.81 -8.27 0.35
N ARG A 180 -16.64 -7.27 -0.52
CA ARG A 180 -17.76 -6.56 -1.14
C ARG A 180 -18.21 -7.25 -2.44
N PRO A 181 -19.52 -7.47 -2.61
CA PRO A 181 -20.07 -7.91 -3.89
C PRO A 181 -19.77 -6.91 -5.01
N VAL A 182 -19.62 -7.41 -6.24
CA VAL A 182 -19.54 -6.55 -7.43
C VAL A 182 -20.87 -5.80 -7.59
N GLY A 183 -20.82 -4.51 -7.88
CA GLY A 183 -21.97 -3.63 -8.06
C GLY A 183 -22.61 -3.13 -6.78
N SER A 184 -22.12 -3.52 -5.59
CA SER A 184 -22.75 -3.11 -4.33
C SER A 184 -22.50 -1.63 -4.02
N ALA A 185 -23.57 -0.86 -3.86
CA ALA A 185 -23.52 0.50 -3.33
C ALA A 185 -23.35 0.45 -1.81
N SER A 186 -22.12 0.64 -1.35
CA SER A 186 -21.81 0.75 0.08
C SER A 186 -20.69 1.78 0.29
N THR A 187 -20.54 2.25 1.53
CA THR A 187 -19.43 3.13 1.90
C THR A 187 -18.10 2.48 1.55
N SER A 188 -17.21 3.23 0.90
CA SER A 188 -15.88 2.74 0.54
C SER A 188 -15.04 2.51 1.79
N PRO A 189 -14.43 1.32 1.98
CA PRO A 189 -13.49 1.10 3.08
C PRO A 189 -12.19 1.91 2.93
N TRP A 190 -11.96 2.51 1.75
CA TRP A 190 -10.78 3.31 1.46
C TRP A 190 -10.90 4.77 1.93
N LEU A 191 -12.08 5.22 2.38
CA LEU A 191 -12.28 6.60 2.86
C LEU A 191 -11.32 6.97 4.00
N THR A 192 -11.06 6.05 4.93
CA THR A 192 -10.11 6.28 6.02
C THR A 192 -8.71 6.57 5.48
N THR A 193 -8.27 5.81 4.47
CA THR A 193 -6.96 6.04 3.84
C THR A 193 -6.88 7.37 3.08
N ALA A 194 -7.98 7.80 2.47
CA ALA A 194 -8.08 9.08 1.75
C ALA A 194 -7.91 10.28 2.71
N ARG A 195 -8.40 10.18 3.95
CA ARG A 195 -8.17 11.20 5.00
C ARG A 195 -6.71 11.26 5.46
N LEU A 196 -6.04 10.11 5.53
CA LEU A 196 -4.64 10.00 5.97
C LEU A 196 -3.62 10.38 4.89
N SER A 197 -4.04 10.36 3.62
CA SER A 197 -3.18 10.63 2.47
C SER A 197 -4.04 11.08 1.28
N PRO A 198 -3.89 12.33 0.79
CA PRO A 198 -4.64 12.83 -0.37
C PRO A 198 -4.53 11.96 -1.61
N ARG A 199 -3.36 11.36 -1.85
CA ARG A 199 -3.14 10.43 -2.96
C ARG A 199 -4.03 9.18 -2.88
N SER A 200 -4.46 8.79 -1.68
CA SER A 200 -5.31 7.62 -1.49
C SER A 200 -6.76 7.87 -1.87
N ALA A 201 -7.19 9.12 -2.11
CA ALA A 201 -8.49 9.40 -2.71
C ALA A 201 -8.61 8.83 -4.14
N GLY A 202 -7.55 8.96 -4.94
CA GLY A 202 -7.49 8.34 -6.27
C GLY A 202 -7.52 6.81 -6.20
N ILE A 203 -6.80 6.22 -5.24
CA ILE A 203 -6.84 4.77 -4.99
C ILE A 203 -8.25 4.32 -4.58
N ALA A 204 -8.91 5.06 -3.68
CA ALA A 204 -10.28 4.78 -3.28
C ALA A 204 -11.23 4.78 -4.48
N LEU A 205 -11.13 5.80 -5.34
CA LEU A 205 -11.93 5.91 -6.56
C LEU A 205 -11.71 4.71 -7.48
N MET A 206 -10.46 4.37 -7.79
CA MET A 206 -10.13 3.22 -8.63
C MET A 206 -10.64 1.91 -8.03
N LYS A 207 -10.58 1.75 -6.71
CA LYS A 207 -11.06 0.54 -6.02
C LYS A 207 -12.59 0.45 -6.02
N GLU A 208 -13.31 1.57 -5.96
CA GLU A 208 -14.76 1.58 -6.19
C GLU A 208 -15.11 1.23 -7.64
N ALA A 209 -14.37 1.75 -8.62
CA ALA A 209 -14.56 1.43 -10.03
C ALA A 209 -14.29 -0.06 -10.32
N GLU A 210 -13.23 -0.63 -9.73
CA GLU A 210 -12.85 -2.05 -9.88
C GLU A 210 -14.00 -2.99 -9.49
N ILE A 211 -14.79 -2.64 -8.47
CA ILE A 211 -15.93 -3.45 -8.03
C ILE A 211 -17.26 -2.98 -8.60
N GLY A 212 -17.29 -1.94 -9.44
CA GLY A 212 -18.51 -1.41 -10.03
C GLY A 212 -19.41 -0.61 -9.09
N ASN A 213 -18.87 -0.07 -7.98
CA ASN A 213 -19.61 0.88 -7.15
C ASN A 213 -19.55 2.29 -7.76
N PHE A 214 -20.25 2.48 -8.88
CA PHE A 214 -20.19 3.73 -9.64
C PHE A 214 -20.74 4.94 -8.88
N ALA A 215 -21.72 4.75 -7.99
CA ALA A 215 -22.17 5.81 -7.08
C ALA A 215 -21.02 6.28 -6.15
N GLY A 216 -20.22 5.34 -5.64
CA GLY A 216 -19.01 5.64 -4.87
C GLY A 216 -17.95 6.38 -5.68
N VAL A 217 -17.74 6.00 -6.95
CA VAL A 217 -16.81 6.70 -7.87
C VAL A 217 -17.22 8.17 -8.04
N VAL A 218 -18.51 8.43 -8.33
CA VAL A 218 -19.02 9.80 -8.48
C VAL A 218 -18.89 10.60 -7.18
N ALA A 219 -19.20 9.99 -6.03
CA ALA A 219 -19.06 10.64 -4.73
C ALA A 219 -17.60 10.99 -4.38
N LEU A 220 -16.63 10.18 -4.84
CA LEU A 220 -15.20 10.41 -4.60
C LEU A 220 -14.55 11.37 -5.57
N ALA A 221 -15.11 11.52 -6.78
CA ALA A 221 -14.51 12.33 -7.86
C ALA A 221 -14.07 13.74 -7.43
N PRO A 222 -14.86 14.52 -6.65
CA PRO A 222 -14.46 15.87 -6.24
C PRO A 222 -13.24 15.91 -5.30
N ALA A 223 -12.93 14.81 -4.61
CA ALA A 223 -11.79 14.73 -3.69
C ALA A 223 -10.47 14.33 -4.40
N VAL A 224 -10.54 13.87 -5.66
CA VAL A 224 -9.37 13.45 -6.42
C VAL A 224 -8.71 14.66 -7.08
N LYS A 225 -7.43 14.87 -6.76
CA LYS A 225 -6.58 15.86 -7.43
C LYS A 225 -5.78 15.20 -8.54
N PHE A 226 -5.78 15.83 -9.71
CA PHE A 226 -5.06 15.37 -10.88
C PHE A 226 -3.86 16.28 -11.14
N ASP A 227 -2.65 15.72 -11.03
CA ASP A 227 -1.41 16.43 -11.33
C ASP A 227 -1.08 16.29 -12.83
N TRP A 228 -1.95 16.81 -13.70
CA TRP A 228 -1.75 16.70 -15.15
C TRP A 228 -0.44 17.36 -15.60
N PRO A 229 0.28 16.77 -16.57
CA PRO A 229 1.39 17.46 -17.19
C PRO A 229 0.89 18.73 -17.88
N VAL A 230 1.49 19.87 -17.53
CA VAL A 230 1.15 21.19 -18.09
C VAL A 230 1.92 21.52 -19.37
N ALA A 231 2.90 20.68 -19.73
CA ALA A 231 3.72 20.81 -20.92
C ALA A 231 3.72 19.50 -21.72
N PRO A 232 3.98 19.56 -23.03
CA PRO A 232 4.20 18.36 -23.84
C PRO A 232 5.30 17.48 -23.22
N LEU A 233 5.01 16.19 -23.09
CA LEU A 233 5.98 15.21 -22.60
C LEU A 233 7.02 14.92 -23.68
N ALA A 234 8.22 14.52 -23.28
CA ALA A 234 9.22 14.01 -24.22
C ALA A 234 8.71 12.73 -24.93
N SER A 235 9.13 12.49 -26.17
CA SER A 235 8.71 11.30 -26.93
C SER A 235 9.07 9.98 -26.23
N ALA A 236 10.15 9.97 -25.45
CA ALA A 236 10.61 8.83 -24.66
C ALA A 236 10.03 8.77 -23.23
N ALA A 237 9.13 9.68 -22.84
CA ALA A 237 8.67 9.83 -21.45
C ALA A 237 8.11 8.53 -20.85
N PHE A 238 7.34 7.75 -21.62
CA PHE A 238 6.82 6.46 -21.15
C PHE A 238 7.92 5.39 -20.98
N ALA A 239 8.91 5.37 -21.87
CA ALA A 239 10.01 4.40 -21.82
C ALA A 239 10.88 4.59 -20.57
N ILE A 240 11.09 5.85 -20.17
CA ILE A 240 11.84 6.22 -18.96
C ILE A 240 10.95 6.33 -17.71
N ARG A 241 9.63 6.12 -17.85
CA ARG A 241 8.63 6.28 -16.78
C ARG A 241 8.71 7.63 -16.08
N ASP A 242 8.81 8.69 -16.87
CA ASP A 242 8.80 10.06 -16.38
C ASP A 242 7.55 10.33 -15.52
N VAL A 243 7.69 11.18 -14.49
CA VAL A 243 6.61 11.49 -13.54
C VAL A 243 5.37 12.04 -14.25
N GLY A 244 5.54 12.90 -15.26
CA GLY A 244 4.43 13.44 -16.05
C GLY A 244 3.70 12.36 -16.86
N SER A 245 4.44 11.39 -17.40
CA SER A 245 3.86 10.24 -18.11
C SER A 245 3.03 9.34 -17.19
N GLN A 246 3.50 9.11 -15.96
CA GLN A 246 2.76 8.34 -14.96
C GLN A 246 1.51 9.09 -14.50
N ALA A 247 1.61 10.40 -14.27
CA ALA A 247 0.48 11.24 -13.90
C ALA A 247 -0.59 11.28 -15.00
N LEU A 248 -0.18 11.36 -16.27
CA LEU A 248 -1.10 11.28 -17.41
C LEU A 248 -1.86 9.94 -17.46
N ILE A 249 -1.16 8.80 -17.32
CA ILE A 249 -1.79 7.48 -17.34
C ILE A 249 -2.78 7.33 -16.19
N ILE A 250 -2.35 7.63 -14.97
CA ILE A 250 -3.18 7.50 -13.77
C ILE A 250 -4.40 8.42 -13.86
N GLY A 251 -4.21 9.67 -14.28
CA GLY A 251 -5.29 10.62 -14.49
C GLY A 251 -6.27 10.14 -15.56
N ALA A 252 -5.77 9.59 -16.68
CA ALA A 252 -6.62 9.07 -17.76
C ALA A 252 -7.48 7.89 -17.30
N ILE A 253 -6.90 6.94 -16.57
CA ILE A 253 -7.65 5.81 -15.98
C ILE A 253 -8.79 6.35 -15.10
N MET A 254 -8.47 7.22 -14.14
CA MET A 254 -9.46 7.75 -13.21
C MET A 254 -10.54 8.60 -13.92
N LYS A 255 -10.19 9.42 -14.93
CA LYS A 255 -11.18 10.19 -15.70
C LYS A 255 -12.13 9.29 -16.50
N LEU A 256 -11.62 8.20 -17.07
CA LEU A 256 -12.48 7.21 -17.76
C LEU A 256 -13.40 6.48 -16.78
N ASP A 257 -12.90 6.13 -15.59
CA ASP A 257 -13.72 5.53 -14.52
C ASP A 257 -14.82 6.51 -14.06
N ILE A 258 -14.50 7.80 -13.88
CA ILE A 258 -15.47 8.86 -13.54
C ILE A 258 -16.49 9.04 -14.66
N ALA A 259 -16.05 9.12 -15.91
CA ALA A 259 -16.94 9.29 -17.06
C ALA A 259 -17.91 8.11 -17.19
N TYR A 260 -17.39 6.88 -17.05
CA TYR A 260 -18.22 5.68 -17.03
C TYR A 260 -19.23 5.72 -15.88
N ALA A 261 -18.75 6.03 -14.66
CA ALA A 261 -19.59 6.06 -13.48
C ALA A 261 -20.73 7.09 -13.59
N ARG A 262 -20.44 8.29 -14.09
CA ARG A 262 -21.45 9.33 -14.36
C ARG A 262 -22.50 8.83 -15.37
N ALA A 263 -22.07 8.20 -16.47
CA ALA A 263 -23.00 7.62 -17.44
C ALA A 263 -23.85 6.50 -16.82
N ALA A 264 -23.24 5.66 -15.97
CA ALA A 264 -23.92 4.58 -15.27
C ALA A 264 -24.97 5.09 -14.28
N THR A 265 -24.73 6.25 -13.64
CA THR A 265 -25.65 6.91 -12.70
C THR A 265 -26.58 7.93 -13.36
N GLY A 266 -26.64 8.00 -14.70
CA GLY A 266 -27.57 8.86 -15.44
C GLY A 266 -27.10 10.30 -15.71
N ASP A 267 -25.90 10.69 -15.25
CA ASP A 267 -25.28 11.98 -15.57
C ASP A 267 -24.54 11.93 -16.92
N VAL A 268 -25.30 11.82 -18.00
CA VAL A 268 -24.77 11.70 -19.36
C VAL A 268 -24.00 12.94 -19.79
N ALA A 269 -24.48 14.13 -19.42
CA ALA A 269 -23.81 15.39 -19.76
C ALA A 269 -22.44 15.50 -19.06
N GLY A 270 -22.38 15.18 -17.76
CA GLY A 270 -21.13 15.13 -17.01
C GLY A 270 -20.17 14.08 -17.59
N ALA A 271 -20.65 12.90 -17.96
CA ALA A 271 -19.82 11.87 -18.59
C ALA A 271 -19.13 12.36 -19.87
N ARG A 272 -19.85 13.05 -20.75
CA ARG A 272 -19.27 13.68 -21.96
C ARG A 272 -18.28 14.78 -21.63
N GLY A 273 -18.56 15.57 -20.59
CA GLY A 273 -17.65 16.61 -20.08
C GLY A 273 -16.30 16.02 -19.65
N GLU A 274 -16.31 14.92 -18.91
CA GLU A 274 -15.08 14.23 -18.46
C GLU A 274 -14.27 13.68 -19.64
N LEU A 275 -14.92 13.11 -20.66
CA LEU A 275 -14.24 12.65 -21.88
C LEU A 275 -13.58 13.81 -22.65
N ALA A 276 -14.30 14.93 -22.81
CA ALA A 276 -13.76 16.11 -23.48
C ALA A 276 -12.59 16.73 -22.70
N GLU A 277 -12.66 16.77 -21.37
CA GLU A 277 -11.56 17.21 -20.52
C GLU A 277 -10.33 16.29 -20.65
N LEU A 278 -10.53 14.97 -20.61
CA LEU A 278 -9.46 14.00 -20.81
C LEU A 278 -8.78 14.18 -22.16
N GLN A 279 -9.55 14.34 -23.25
CA GLN A 279 -9.01 14.56 -24.59
C GLN A 279 -8.14 15.83 -24.65
N ARG A 280 -8.55 16.92 -23.99
CA ARG A 280 -7.74 18.15 -23.89
C ARG A 280 -6.41 17.91 -23.17
N HIS A 281 -6.42 17.19 -22.05
CA HIS A 281 -5.20 16.88 -21.31
C HIS A 281 -4.25 15.96 -22.09
N VAL A 282 -4.78 14.93 -22.76
CA VAL A 282 -3.97 14.04 -23.60
C VAL A 282 -3.37 14.80 -24.79
N ALA A 283 -4.14 15.67 -25.44
CA ALA A 283 -3.65 16.50 -26.53
C ALA A 283 -2.55 17.47 -26.08
N ALA A 284 -2.72 18.13 -24.92
CA ALA A 284 -1.73 19.05 -24.36
C ALA A 284 -0.42 18.34 -23.94
N ALA A 285 -0.52 17.10 -23.46
CA ALA A 285 0.63 16.31 -23.05
C ALA A 285 1.39 15.64 -24.20
N ARG A 286 0.77 15.56 -25.39
CA ARG A 286 1.33 14.85 -26.53
C ARG A 286 2.53 15.61 -27.10
N PRO A 287 3.68 14.95 -27.34
CA PRO A 287 4.81 15.58 -28.03
C PRO A 287 4.40 16.00 -29.44
N ALA A 288 5.03 17.06 -29.95
CA ALA A 288 4.95 17.39 -31.37
C ALA A 288 5.44 16.18 -32.21
N PRO A 289 4.81 15.88 -33.36
CA PRO A 289 5.25 14.82 -34.23
C PRO A 289 6.69 15.07 -34.69
N SER A 290 7.59 14.12 -34.45
CA SER A 290 8.98 14.22 -34.89
C SER A 290 9.12 13.80 -36.36
N PRO A 291 9.82 14.58 -37.22
CA PRO A 291 9.98 14.25 -38.64
C PRO A 291 10.82 12.98 -38.87
N GLN A 292 11.64 12.58 -37.90
CA GLN A 292 12.31 11.29 -37.89
C GLN A 292 11.38 10.33 -37.16
N GLY A 293 10.89 9.30 -37.85
CA GLY A 293 10.04 8.24 -37.30
C GLY A 293 10.76 7.45 -36.21
N ALA A 294 10.98 8.08 -35.06
CA ALA A 294 11.70 7.53 -33.94
C ALA A 294 10.96 6.28 -33.49
N ALA A 295 11.61 5.13 -33.68
CA ALA A 295 11.12 3.86 -33.18
C ALA A 295 10.80 4.03 -31.69
N THR A 296 9.53 3.88 -31.35
CA THR A 296 9.02 3.96 -29.99
C THR A 296 9.55 2.76 -29.22
N LEU A 297 10.71 2.92 -28.59
CA LEU A 297 11.25 1.95 -27.65
C LEU A 297 10.27 1.82 -26.49
N SER A 298 9.55 0.70 -26.44
CA SER A 298 8.65 0.37 -25.32
C SER A 298 9.43 -0.43 -24.28
N PHE A 299 9.79 0.21 -23.17
CA PHE A 299 10.30 -0.48 -21.98
C PHE A 299 9.20 -0.47 -20.91
N GLY A 300 8.57 -1.63 -20.68
CA GLY A 300 7.52 -1.76 -19.66
C GLY A 300 6.08 -1.53 -20.14
N GLY A 301 5.83 -1.59 -21.45
CA GLY A 301 4.52 -1.95 -22.00
C GLY A 301 3.56 -0.82 -22.36
N MET A 302 3.87 0.44 -22.08
CA MET A 302 3.05 1.58 -22.52
C MET A 302 3.84 2.52 -23.42
N SER A 303 3.31 2.79 -24.62
CA SER A 303 3.76 3.80 -25.58
C SER A 303 2.60 4.77 -25.84
N TRP A 304 2.82 5.84 -26.61
CA TRP A 304 1.71 6.70 -27.07
C TRP A 304 0.63 5.90 -27.82
N GLU A 305 1.02 5.00 -28.73
CA GLU A 305 0.08 4.08 -29.40
C GLU A 305 -0.62 3.11 -28.43
N GLY A 306 0.10 2.66 -27.40
CA GLY A 306 -0.48 1.84 -26.34
C GLY A 306 -1.52 2.60 -25.53
N LEU A 307 -1.23 3.87 -25.20
CA LEU A 307 -2.17 4.76 -24.53
C LEU A 307 -3.38 5.06 -25.43
N ASP A 308 -3.18 5.32 -26.72
CA ASP A 308 -4.27 5.60 -27.66
C ASP A 308 -5.23 4.42 -27.78
N ARG A 309 -4.70 3.19 -27.95
CA ARG A 309 -5.53 1.98 -27.97
C ARG A 309 -6.28 1.77 -26.66
N TYR A 310 -5.63 2.07 -25.52
CA TYR A 310 -6.27 2.01 -24.21
C TYR A 310 -7.42 3.01 -24.10
N LEU A 311 -7.17 4.28 -24.46
CA LEU A 311 -8.14 5.37 -24.43
C LEU A 311 -9.31 5.09 -25.37
N GLU A 312 -9.07 4.67 -26.60
CA GLU A 312 -10.11 4.35 -27.58
C GLU A 312 -11.01 3.21 -27.07
N THR A 313 -10.42 2.14 -26.56
CA THR A 313 -11.18 1.00 -26.02
C THR A 313 -12.08 1.43 -24.86
N ARG A 314 -11.55 2.24 -23.95
CA ARG A 314 -12.29 2.75 -22.78
C ARG A 314 -13.32 3.81 -23.14
N GLN A 315 -13.00 4.72 -24.06
CA GLN A 315 -13.93 5.74 -24.53
C GLN A 315 -15.14 5.08 -25.21
N ARG A 316 -14.93 4.05 -26.04
CA ARG A 316 -16.03 3.28 -26.63
C ARG A 316 -16.93 2.63 -25.58
N GLN A 317 -16.35 2.11 -24.50
CA GLN A 317 -17.10 1.56 -23.36
C GLN A 317 -17.98 2.64 -22.70
N VAL A 318 -17.44 3.84 -22.44
CA VAL A 318 -18.19 4.98 -21.89
C VAL A 318 -19.29 5.44 -22.85
N GLU A 319 -18.98 5.60 -24.13
CA GLU A 319 -19.95 6.02 -25.15
C GLU A 319 -21.08 5.01 -25.35
N ALA A 320 -20.77 3.71 -25.31
CA ALA A 320 -21.78 2.66 -25.34
C ALA A 320 -22.70 2.77 -24.12
N ARG A 321 -22.14 3.01 -22.92
CA ARG A 321 -22.95 3.20 -21.70
C ARG A 321 -23.82 4.46 -21.75
N ILE A 322 -23.31 5.55 -22.33
CA ILE A 322 -24.08 6.77 -22.63
C ILE A 322 -25.23 6.45 -23.58
N ALA A 323 -24.98 5.72 -24.67
CA ALA A 323 -26.01 5.34 -25.63
C ALA A 323 -27.12 4.49 -25.00
N VAL A 324 -26.78 3.56 -24.09
CA VAL A 324 -27.78 2.82 -23.29
C VAL A 324 -28.61 3.76 -22.43
N ALA A 325 -27.97 4.71 -21.72
CA ALA A 325 -28.68 5.68 -20.88
C ALA A 325 -29.64 6.59 -21.67
N GLU A 326 -29.34 6.85 -22.94
CA GLU A 326 -30.18 7.64 -23.85
C GLU A 326 -31.16 6.80 -24.67
N ALA A 327 -31.35 5.52 -24.34
CA ALA A 327 -32.17 4.57 -25.09
C ALA A 327 -31.77 4.38 -26.58
N ARG A 328 -30.53 4.71 -26.95
CA ARG A 328 -29.93 4.48 -28.27
C ARG A 328 -29.24 3.11 -28.34
N VAL A 329 -29.98 2.04 -28.04
CA VAL A 329 -29.45 0.67 -27.94
C VAL A 329 -28.71 0.20 -29.21
N PRO A 330 -29.20 0.46 -30.44
CA PRO A 330 -28.46 0.08 -31.66
C PRO A 330 -27.06 0.69 -31.73
N ASP A 331 -26.91 1.95 -31.30
CA ASP A 331 -25.63 2.67 -31.30
C ASP A 331 -24.66 2.10 -30.26
N ALA A 332 -25.18 1.57 -29.15
CA ALA A 332 -24.38 0.89 -28.16
C ALA A 332 -23.89 -0.47 -28.67
N ILE A 333 -24.76 -1.28 -29.29
CA ILE A 333 -24.40 -2.56 -29.90
C ILE A 333 -23.33 -2.36 -30.99
N ALA A 334 -23.52 -1.39 -31.89
CA ALA A 334 -22.58 -1.10 -32.97
C ALA A 334 -21.17 -0.75 -32.47
N ARG A 335 -21.04 -0.17 -31.27
CA ARG A 335 -19.74 0.12 -30.65
C ARG A 335 -19.05 -1.11 -30.07
N LEU A 336 -19.80 -2.12 -29.64
CA LEU A 336 -19.27 -3.29 -28.95
C LEU A 336 -19.01 -4.47 -29.89
N VAL A 337 -19.86 -4.68 -30.90
CA VAL A 337 -19.73 -5.82 -31.81
C VAL A 337 -18.39 -5.76 -32.57
N GLY A 338 -17.63 -6.85 -32.51
CA GLY A 338 -16.33 -6.98 -33.17
C GLY A 338 -15.17 -6.27 -32.45
N ASN A 339 -15.41 -5.64 -31.31
CA ASN A 339 -14.41 -4.85 -30.60
C ASN A 339 -14.03 -5.49 -29.25
N PRO A 340 -12.73 -5.54 -28.90
CA PRO A 340 -12.31 -6.02 -27.59
C PRO A 340 -12.82 -5.09 -26.49
N MET A 341 -13.41 -5.64 -25.44
CA MET A 341 -13.82 -4.90 -24.25
C MET A 341 -12.83 -5.11 -23.10
N PRO A 342 -12.63 -4.11 -22.22
CA PRO A 342 -11.91 -4.28 -20.97
C PRO A 342 -12.48 -5.43 -20.14
N GLN A 343 -11.68 -6.01 -19.26
CA GLN A 343 -12.14 -7.09 -18.39
C GLN A 343 -12.29 -6.64 -16.95
N ASP A 344 -13.39 -5.94 -16.67
CA ASP A 344 -13.67 -5.28 -15.40
C ASP A 344 -15.17 -5.14 -15.11
N ALA A 345 -15.49 -4.58 -13.93
CA ALA A 345 -16.85 -4.37 -13.48
C ALA A 345 -17.67 -3.41 -14.35
N ALA A 346 -17.04 -2.42 -15.00
CA ALA A 346 -17.70 -1.55 -15.97
C ALA A 346 -18.22 -2.35 -17.16
N THR A 347 -17.46 -3.31 -17.68
CA THR A 347 -17.93 -4.18 -18.75
C THR A 347 -19.06 -5.10 -18.29
N ILE A 348 -18.97 -5.65 -17.08
CA ILE A 348 -20.02 -6.49 -16.50
C ILE A 348 -21.33 -5.69 -16.37
N GLU A 349 -21.27 -4.47 -15.84
CA GLU A 349 -22.44 -3.60 -15.71
C GLU A 349 -23.00 -3.18 -17.08
N LEU A 350 -22.14 -2.80 -18.03
CA LEU A 350 -22.56 -2.42 -19.39
C LEU A 350 -23.34 -3.54 -20.06
N LEU A 351 -22.83 -4.78 -20.01
CA LEU A 351 -23.48 -5.95 -20.60
C LEU A 351 -24.80 -6.27 -19.89
N GLY A 352 -24.87 -6.11 -18.57
CA GLY A 352 -26.11 -6.22 -17.81
C GLY A 352 -27.16 -5.18 -18.23
N ALA A 353 -26.75 -3.91 -18.30
CA ALA A 353 -27.61 -2.80 -18.71
C ALA A 353 -28.10 -2.96 -20.17
N LEU A 354 -27.23 -3.40 -21.07
CA LEU A 354 -27.59 -3.72 -22.45
C LEU A 354 -28.60 -4.87 -22.53
N LYS A 355 -28.37 -5.96 -21.82
CA LYS A 355 -29.29 -7.11 -21.83
C LYS A 355 -30.70 -6.73 -21.37
N LEU A 356 -30.81 -5.75 -20.45
CA LEU A 356 -32.10 -5.21 -20.00
C LEU A 356 -32.75 -4.27 -21.03
N ALA A 357 -31.94 -3.55 -21.82
CA ALA A 357 -32.42 -2.56 -22.79
C ALA A 357 -32.72 -3.15 -24.19
N VAL A 358 -32.10 -4.28 -24.54
CA VAL A 358 -32.23 -4.94 -25.85
C VAL A 358 -33.53 -5.76 -25.92
N PRO A 359 -34.29 -5.71 -27.04
CA PRO A 359 -35.45 -6.59 -27.23
C PRO A 359 -35.07 -8.07 -27.10
N ALA A 360 -35.93 -8.90 -26.52
CA ALA A 360 -35.61 -10.30 -26.22
C ALA A 360 -35.07 -11.10 -27.43
N LYS A 361 -35.59 -10.82 -28.64
CA LYS A 361 -35.14 -11.43 -29.91
C LYS A 361 -33.68 -11.14 -30.26
N ASP A 362 -33.15 -10.02 -29.78
CA ASP A 362 -31.81 -9.52 -30.07
C ASP A 362 -30.84 -9.80 -28.90
N GLY A 363 -31.31 -10.45 -27.83
CA GLY A 363 -30.51 -10.73 -26.63
C GLY A 363 -29.25 -11.57 -26.89
N ALA A 364 -29.23 -12.35 -27.96
CA ALA A 364 -28.05 -13.12 -28.40
C ALA A 364 -26.90 -12.24 -28.92
N LEU A 365 -27.16 -10.97 -29.24
CA LEU A 365 -26.13 -10.02 -29.68
C LEU A 365 -25.29 -9.48 -28.52
N VAL A 366 -25.75 -9.64 -27.27
CA VAL A 366 -25.05 -9.15 -26.08
C VAL A 366 -24.12 -10.25 -25.55
N PRO A 367 -22.79 -10.03 -25.50
CA PRO A 367 -21.87 -10.99 -24.92
C PRO A 367 -22.22 -11.37 -23.47
N ASP A 368 -21.91 -12.62 -23.09
CA ASP A 368 -22.11 -13.08 -21.71
C ASP A 368 -21.06 -12.49 -20.75
N ALA A 369 -21.53 -11.98 -19.61
CA ALA A 369 -20.71 -11.33 -18.59
C ALA A 369 -19.94 -12.33 -17.70
N ALA A 370 -20.24 -13.63 -17.76
CA ALA A 370 -19.62 -14.62 -16.87
C ALA A 370 -18.10 -14.70 -17.01
N SER A 371 -17.57 -14.61 -18.23
CA SER A 371 -16.13 -14.67 -18.50
C SER A 371 -15.34 -13.51 -17.86
N TYR A 372 -15.96 -12.34 -17.76
CA TYR A 372 -15.40 -11.12 -17.16
C TYR A 372 -15.33 -11.23 -15.63
N SER A 373 -16.32 -11.89 -15.02
CA SER A 373 -16.41 -12.05 -13.56
C SER A 373 -15.24 -12.87 -12.99
N LYS A 374 -14.79 -13.90 -13.71
CA LYS A 374 -13.63 -14.71 -13.30
C LYS A 374 -12.35 -13.88 -13.21
N ARG A 375 -12.03 -13.09 -14.25
CA ARG A 375 -10.82 -12.26 -14.22
C ARG A 375 -10.87 -11.20 -13.12
N LEU A 376 -12.05 -10.65 -12.82
CA LEU A 376 -12.21 -9.75 -11.70
C LEU A 376 -11.92 -10.43 -10.35
N ALA A 377 -12.38 -11.68 -10.16
CA ALA A 377 -12.04 -12.47 -8.99
C ALA A 377 -10.53 -12.76 -8.91
N ASP A 378 -9.89 -13.10 -10.03
CA ASP A 378 -8.43 -13.32 -10.10
C ASP A 378 -7.64 -12.04 -9.74
N ASN A 379 -8.08 -10.88 -10.21
CA ASN A 379 -7.47 -9.58 -9.88
C ASN A 379 -7.62 -9.22 -8.39
N ARG A 380 -8.77 -9.53 -7.78
CA ARG A 380 -8.98 -9.38 -6.33
C ARG A 380 -8.02 -10.26 -5.54
N GLN A 381 -7.87 -11.53 -5.95
CA GLN A 381 -6.93 -12.46 -5.32
C GLN A 381 -5.49 -11.94 -5.42
N LYS A 382 -5.10 -11.44 -6.60
CA LYS A 382 -3.79 -10.83 -6.79
C LYS A 382 -3.56 -9.63 -5.87
N THR A 383 -4.57 -8.75 -5.72
CA THR A 383 -4.48 -7.58 -4.82
C THR A 383 -4.29 -8.03 -3.36
N LEU A 384 -4.98 -9.09 -2.91
CA LEU A 384 -4.77 -9.65 -1.57
C LEU A 384 -3.33 -10.12 -1.38
N THR A 385 -2.76 -10.82 -2.38
CA THR A 385 -1.36 -11.26 -2.35
C THR A 385 -0.37 -10.09 -2.32
N GLU A 386 -0.62 -9.03 -3.10
CA GLU A 386 0.24 -7.84 -3.12
C GLU A 386 0.24 -7.08 -1.77
N ALA A 387 -0.86 -7.17 -1.01
CA ALA A 387 -0.98 -6.56 0.31
C ALA A 387 -0.19 -7.29 1.43
N VAL A 388 0.27 -8.52 1.21
CA VAL A 388 0.97 -9.35 2.22
C VAL A 388 2.21 -8.63 2.78
N SER A 389 3.03 -8.05 1.93
CA SER A 389 4.25 -7.35 2.35
C SER A 389 3.94 -6.11 3.22
N SER A 390 2.84 -5.40 2.95
CA SER A 390 2.39 -4.25 3.75
C SER A 390 1.79 -4.66 5.10
N ALA A 391 1.38 -5.92 5.25
CA ALA A 391 0.88 -6.44 6.52
C ALA A 391 2.01 -6.75 7.53
N LEU A 392 3.27 -6.77 7.09
CA LEU A 392 4.45 -7.08 7.92
C LEU A 392 4.95 -5.84 8.69
N LEU A 393 4.33 -5.54 9.83
CA LEU A 393 4.80 -4.47 10.71
C LEU A 393 6.11 -4.86 11.41
N ALA A 394 7.07 -3.94 11.50
CA ALA A 394 8.27 -4.18 12.30
C ALA A 394 7.88 -4.38 13.78
N PRO A 395 8.45 -5.35 14.51
CA PRO A 395 8.16 -5.54 15.93
C PRO A 395 8.53 -4.31 16.74
N GLU A 396 7.58 -3.81 17.53
CA GLU A 396 7.79 -2.71 18.46
C GLU A 396 8.02 -3.28 19.85
N THR A 397 8.97 -2.69 20.58
CA THR A 397 9.26 -3.01 21.98
C THR A 397 9.43 -1.69 22.74
N PRO A 398 9.33 -1.68 24.08
CA PRO A 398 9.59 -0.46 24.86
C PRO A 398 10.93 0.21 24.53
N ARG A 399 11.94 -0.55 24.08
CA ARG A 399 13.25 0.00 23.65
C ARG A 399 13.17 0.76 22.33
N ALA A 400 12.36 0.32 21.39
CA ALA A 400 12.19 1.00 20.09
C ALA A 400 11.44 2.33 20.22
N VAL A 401 10.71 2.53 21.32
CA VAL A 401 9.94 3.75 21.61
C VAL A 401 10.79 4.80 22.34
N VAL A 402 12.02 4.47 22.76
CA VAL A 402 12.94 5.42 23.44
C VAL A 402 13.28 6.62 22.56
N ASP A 403 13.29 6.45 21.23
CA ASP A 403 13.50 7.57 20.29
C ASP A 403 12.45 8.67 20.49
N TYR A 404 11.22 8.32 20.91
CA TYR A 404 10.19 9.33 21.20
C TYR A 404 10.47 10.13 22.48
N GLU A 405 10.80 9.46 23.58
CA GLU A 405 11.13 10.14 24.86
C GLU A 405 12.27 11.15 24.66
N ARG A 406 13.23 10.83 23.79
CA ARG A 406 14.34 11.73 23.42
C ARG A 406 13.91 12.86 22.48
N ALA A 407 12.99 12.58 21.55
CA ALA A 407 12.51 13.53 20.56
C ALA A 407 11.67 14.67 21.14
N ARG A 408 11.14 14.49 22.36
CA ARG A 408 10.36 15.51 23.07
C ARG A 408 11.24 16.19 24.13
N PRO A 409 12.00 17.27 23.80
CA PRO A 409 12.44 18.17 24.85
C PRO A 409 11.18 18.65 25.59
N ASN A 410 11.24 18.83 26.91
CA ASN A 410 10.12 19.22 27.78
C ASN A 410 9.43 20.54 27.33
N ILE A 411 8.65 20.46 26.25
CA ILE A 411 7.98 21.59 25.60
C ILE A 411 6.88 22.12 26.52
N LEU A 412 6.23 21.27 27.31
CA LEU A 412 5.26 21.71 28.32
C LEU A 412 5.92 22.53 29.45
N GLY A 413 7.18 22.24 29.79
CA GLY A 413 7.96 23.08 30.71
C GLY A 413 8.41 24.41 30.08
N ALA A 414 8.65 24.43 28.77
CA ALA A 414 9.07 25.63 28.04
C ALA A 414 7.90 26.55 27.63
N LEU A 415 6.70 26.00 27.38
CA LEU A 415 5.50 26.76 26.99
C LEU A 415 4.93 27.61 28.11
N VAL A 416 5.17 27.25 29.38
CA VAL A 416 4.80 28.07 30.54
C VAL A 416 5.87 29.15 30.82
N GLY A 417 7.05 29.08 30.20
CA GLY A 417 8.20 29.93 30.53
C GLY A 417 8.71 30.91 29.47
N GLY A 418 8.36 30.79 28.18
CA GLY A 418 9.00 31.65 27.17
C GLY A 418 8.31 31.74 25.82
N ALA A 419 7.55 32.83 25.63
CA ALA A 419 6.98 33.22 24.35
C ALA A 419 7.99 33.74 23.30
N LEU A 420 9.32 33.55 23.49
CA LEU A 420 10.34 34.23 22.66
C LEU A 420 11.59 33.42 22.27
N THR A 421 11.71 32.13 22.59
CA THR A 421 12.95 31.36 22.30
C THR A 421 12.78 30.17 21.36
N PHE A 422 12.02 30.35 20.27
CA PHE A 422 12.12 29.48 19.08
C PHE A 422 13.05 30.05 18.00
N GLY A 423 13.72 31.18 18.27
CA GLY A 423 14.74 31.75 17.41
C GLY A 423 16.09 31.81 18.12
N THR A 424 17.12 31.27 17.48
CA THR A 424 18.55 31.32 17.84
C THR A 424 19.03 30.33 18.90
N SER A 425 19.50 29.18 18.42
CA SER A 425 20.61 28.44 19.00
C SER A 425 21.88 29.32 18.99
N LEU A 426 21.98 30.25 19.93
CA LEU A 426 23.03 31.29 19.96
C LEU A 426 24.41 30.77 20.42
N LEU A 427 24.55 29.47 20.73
CA LEU A 427 25.84 28.83 21.03
C LEU A 427 25.87 27.41 20.44
N GLY A 428 26.29 27.26 19.18
CA GLY A 428 26.90 26.04 18.65
C GLY A 428 26.04 24.75 18.61
N GLY A 429 25.08 24.69 17.68
CA GLY A 429 25.05 23.58 16.71
C GLY A 429 24.70 22.15 17.15
N ILE A 430 23.79 21.96 18.10
CA ILE A 430 23.11 20.64 18.24
C ILE A 430 21.61 20.89 18.19
N ASP A 431 20.98 20.55 17.07
CA ASP A 431 19.51 20.48 16.92
C ASP A 431 18.97 19.45 17.93
N ARG A 432 18.56 19.89 19.12
CA ARG A 432 18.15 19.02 20.25
C ARG A 432 16.73 18.46 20.15
N THR A 433 16.05 18.60 19.01
CA THR A 433 14.82 17.85 18.73
C THR A 433 15.17 16.70 17.81
N ASP A 434 15.75 15.63 18.36
CA ASP A 434 16.03 14.40 17.61
C ASP A 434 14.70 13.84 17.08
N GLY A 435 14.34 14.16 15.84
CA GLY A 435 13.21 13.53 15.14
C GLY A 435 12.12 14.48 14.65
N PHE A 436 11.61 15.41 15.46
CA PHE A 436 10.52 16.30 15.05
C PHE A 436 11.00 17.61 14.42
N ARG A 437 10.38 18.03 13.31
CA ARG A 437 10.45 19.42 12.84
C ARG A 437 9.09 19.94 12.43
N THR A 438 8.90 21.24 12.61
CA THR A 438 7.68 21.95 12.21
C THR A 438 8.06 23.25 11.53
N ARG A 439 7.45 23.55 10.38
CA ARG A 439 7.70 24.79 9.62
C ARG A 439 6.39 25.33 9.07
N ALA A 440 6.02 26.54 9.47
CA ALA A 440 4.92 27.26 8.84
C ALA A 440 5.30 27.66 7.41
N ASN A 441 4.38 27.51 6.48
CA ASN A 441 4.54 27.92 5.09
C ASN A 441 3.81 29.26 4.84
N PRO A 442 4.22 30.05 3.83
CA PRO A 442 3.58 31.33 3.51
C PRO A 442 2.10 31.23 3.11
N ASP A 443 1.65 30.07 2.64
CA ASP A 443 0.28 29.80 2.22
C ASP A 443 -0.67 29.44 3.39
N GLY A 444 -0.21 29.57 4.63
CA GLY A 444 -0.96 29.23 5.83
C GLY A 444 -0.97 27.73 6.17
N THR A 445 -0.34 26.87 5.37
CA THR A 445 -0.12 25.47 5.72
C THR A 445 1.06 25.32 6.68
N THR A 446 1.17 24.18 7.34
CA THR A 446 2.30 23.85 8.21
C THR A 446 2.88 22.50 7.83
N LYS A 447 4.18 22.45 7.55
CA LYS A 447 4.92 21.20 7.39
C LYS A 447 5.29 20.63 8.75
N VAL A 448 4.97 19.36 8.97
CA VAL A 448 5.30 18.58 10.18
C VAL A 448 6.06 17.34 9.72
N GLU A 449 7.20 17.07 10.35
CA GLU A 449 7.99 15.86 10.06
C GLU A 449 8.40 15.15 11.34
N PHE A 450 8.50 13.82 11.26
CA PHE A 450 9.15 12.98 12.26
C PHE A 450 10.13 12.03 11.58
N ILE A 451 11.32 11.89 12.14
CA ILE A 451 12.36 10.95 11.72
C ILE A 451 12.63 10.00 12.89
N GLY A 452 12.38 8.71 12.69
CA GLY A 452 12.73 7.65 13.65
C GLY A 452 13.81 6.74 13.09
N ASN A 453 14.83 6.41 13.89
CA ASN A 453 15.91 5.50 13.47
C ASN A 453 15.55 4.03 13.73
N THR A 454 14.97 3.77 14.90
CA THR A 454 14.60 2.43 15.39
C THR A 454 13.11 2.05 15.33
N PRO A 455 12.14 2.99 15.30
CA PRO A 455 10.73 2.63 15.28
C PRO A 455 10.26 1.99 13.97
N SER A 456 9.09 1.36 14.02
CA SER A 456 8.38 0.93 12.82
C SER A 456 7.91 2.12 11.98
N SER A 457 7.66 1.91 10.68
CA SER A 457 7.05 2.93 9.82
C SER A 457 5.71 3.41 10.38
N ALA A 458 4.87 2.49 10.84
CA ALA A 458 3.57 2.79 11.40
C ALA A 458 3.66 3.66 12.66
N LEU A 459 4.66 3.44 13.52
CA LEU A 459 4.92 4.32 14.66
C LEU A 459 5.29 5.71 14.18
N VAL A 460 6.24 5.82 13.24
CA VAL A 460 6.66 7.13 12.69
C VAL A 460 5.48 7.91 12.11
N GLN A 461 4.57 7.24 11.39
CA GLN A 461 3.36 7.85 10.85
C GLN A 461 2.42 8.38 11.94
N GLU A 462 2.15 7.57 12.96
CA GLU A 462 1.30 7.97 14.10
C GLU A 462 1.91 9.12 14.89
N MET A 463 3.23 9.11 15.09
CA MET A 463 3.94 10.18 15.78
C MET A 463 3.89 11.50 15.01
N THR A 464 4.08 11.49 13.68
CA THR A 464 3.93 12.71 12.86
C THR A 464 2.49 13.23 12.93
N LEU A 465 1.48 12.36 12.93
CA LEU A 465 0.07 12.76 13.06
C LEU A 465 -0.26 13.33 14.44
N LEU A 466 0.27 12.74 15.50
CA LEU A 466 0.14 13.27 16.86
C LEU A 466 0.74 14.67 16.93
N ARG A 467 1.93 14.87 16.35
CA ARG A 467 2.54 16.20 16.29
C ARG A 467 1.73 17.19 15.44
N ALA A 468 1.16 16.74 14.32
CA ALA A 468 0.27 17.56 13.51
C ALA A 468 -0.96 18.02 14.32
N ALA A 469 -1.58 17.10 15.06
CA ALA A 469 -2.72 17.41 15.93
C ALA A 469 -2.36 18.40 17.05
N GLU A 470 -1.19 18.24 17.70
CA GLU A 470 -0.68 19.21 18.69
C GLU A 470 -0.50 20.61 18.09
N VAL A 471 0.10 20.71 16.90
CA VAL A 471 0.32 21.97 16.18
C VAL A 471 -1.02 22.63 15.83
N THR A 472 -1.98 21.85 15.36
CA THR A 472 -3.35 22.32 15.05
C THR A 472 -4.05 22.86 16.30
N ARG A 473 -3.99 22.12 17.42
CA ARG A 473 -4.57 22.56 18.69
C ARG A 473 -3.89 23.84 19.20
N ALA A 474 -2.57 23.96 19.08
CA ALA A 474 -1.84 25.16 19.46
C ALA A 474 -2.24 26.39 18.60
N ALA A 475 -2.67 26.17 17.36
CA ALA A 475 -3.25 27.20 16.51
C ALA A 475 -4.72 27.53 16.82
N GLY A 476 -5.30 26.96 17.89
CA GLY A 476 -6.70 27.19 18.29
C GLY A 476 -7.73 26.55 17.36
N LYS A 477 -7.33 25.55 16.55
CA LYS A 477 -8.23 24.87 15.61
C LYS A 477 -8.56 23.44 16.10
N PRO A 478 -9.80 22.95 15.89
CA PRO A 478 -10.20 21.62 16.35
C PRO A 478 -9.80 20.50 15.37
N ALA A 479 -9.52 20.81 14.11
CA ALA A 479 -9.26 19.82 13.07
C ALA A 479 -8.22 20.31 12.06
N PHE A 480 -7.67 19.38 11.26
CA PHE A 480 -6.79 19.70 10.15
C PHE A 480 -7.00 18.79 8.94
N VAL A 481 -6.69 19.30 7.76
CA VAL A 481 -6.65 18.53 6.51
C VAL A 481 -5.18 18.28 6.16
N ILE A 482 -4.84 17.04 5.78
CA ILE A 482 -3.54 16.74 5.20
C ILE A 482 -3.58 17.16 3.74
N VAL A 483 -2.75 18.13 3.35
CA VAL A 483 -2.67 18.65 1.97
C VAL A 483 -1.65 17.85 1.15
N ALA A 484 -0.55 17.43 1.79
CA ALA A 484 0.46 16.58 1.19
C ALA A 484 1.03 15.62 2.23
N ARG A 485 1.47 14.45 1.78
CA ARG A 485 2.12 13.44 2.62
C ARG A 485 3.20 12.72 1.83
N SER A 486 4.35 12.55 2.49
CA SER A 486 5.46 11.77 1.97
C SER A 486 6.00 10.86 3.08
N ASP A 487 6.00 9.56 2.81
CA ASP A 487 6.59 8.55 3.69
C ASP A 487 7.87 8.02 3.05
N TYR A 488 8.93 7.93 3.85
CA TYR A 488 10.27 7.54 3.41
C TYR A 488 10.78 6.39 4.26
N THR A 489 11.47 5.45 3.62
CA THR A 489 12.33 4.48 4.29
C THR A 489 13.78 4.89 4.05
N ARG A 490 14.52 5.12 5.13
CA ARG A 490 15.97 5.36 5.05
C ARG A 490 16.66 4.03 4.92
N ARG A 491 17.56 3.89 3.96
CA ARG A 491 18.31 2.65 3.75
C ARG A 491 19.80 2.94 3.70
N LEU A 492 20.59 2.13 4.40
CA LEU A 492 22.03 2.03 4.17
C LEU A 492 22.24 1.05 3.03
N GLN A 493 22.81 1.55 1.94
CA GLN A 493 23.12 0.77 0.77
C GLN A 493 24.63 0.49 0.75
N THR A 494 25.01 -0.79 0.76
CA THR A 494 26.41 -1.18 0.51
C THR A 494 26.55 -1.54 -0.97
N SER A 495 27.56 -1.00 -1.63
CA SER A 495 27.86 -1.26 -3.05
C SER A 495 29.25 -1.87 -3.22
N ARG A 496 29.42 -2.65 -4.29
CA ARG A 496 30.70 -3.19 -4.74
C ARG A 496 30.85 -2.90 -6.23
N GLY A 497 31.87 -2.11 -6.60
CA GLY A 497 32.06 -1.68 -7.99
C GLY A 497 30.92 -0.81 -8.52
N GLY A 498 30.36 0.08 -7.70
CA GLY A 498 29.21 0.92 -8.06
C GLY A 498 27.86 0.20 -8.06
N MET A 499 27.85 -1.13 -8.06
CA MET A 499 26.62 -1.93 -8.01
C MET A 499 26.18 -2.17 -6.57
N PRO A 500 24.92 -1.88 -6.20
CA PRO A 500 24.42 -2.15 -4.86
C PRO A 500 24.33 -3.65 -4.60
N ILE A 501 24.83 -4.12 -3.46
CA ILE A 501 24.84 -5.55 -3.08
C ILE A 501 23.93 -5.86 -1.89
N SER A 502 23.70 -4.89 -1.00
CA SER A 502 22.78 -5.02 0.12
C SER A 502 22.14 -3.68 0.46
N SER A 503 20.94 -3.75 1.01
CA SER A 503 20.22 -2.57 1.48
C SER A 503 19.58 -2.89 2.83
N THR A 504 19.92 -2.11 3.86
CA THR A 504 19.40 -2.30 5.22
C THR A 504 18.60 -1.09 5.62
N ALA A 505 17.36 -1.28 6.09
CA ALA A 505 16.58 -0.16 6.62
C ALA A 505 17.28 0.45 7.84
N GLN A 506 17.38 1.77 7.89
CA GLN A 506 17.97 2.56 8.99
C GLN A 506 16.94 3.53 9.60
N GLY A 507 15.67 3.17 9.50
CA GLY A 507 14.55 3.94 10.02
C GLY A 507 13.68 4.55 8.95
N TYR A 508 12.76 5.41 9.41
CA TYR A 508 11.66 5.93 8.62
C TYR A 508 11.51 7.42 8.86
N LYS A 509 10.92 8.10 7.88
CA LYS A 509 10.52 9.49 7.98
C LYS A 509 9.11 9.66 7.42
N THR A 510 8.28 10.42 8.09
CA THR A 510 7.00 10.87 7.56
C THR A 510 6.98 12.40 7.58
N GLU A 511 6.65 12.99 6.43
CA GLU A 511 6.40 14.41 6.25
C GLU A 511 4.93 14.63 5.91
N LEU A 512 4.28 15.55 6.63
CA LEU A 512 2.92 16.00 6.38
C LEU A 512 2.93 17.51 6.14
N THR A 513 2.21 17.98 5.13
CA THR A 513 1.80 19.38 5.04
C THR A 513 0.33 19.44 5.44
N ILE A 514 0.03 20.12 6.53
CA ILE A 514 -1.31 20.22 7.11
C ILE A 514 -1.88 21.63 6.96
N ARG A 515 -3.20 21.72 6.87
CA ARG A 515 -3.95 22.97 6.98
C ARG A 515 -4.90 22.86 8.17
N PRO A 516 -4.68 23.61 9.26
CA PRO A 516 -5.65 23.74 10.35
C PRO A 516 -6.97 24.30 9.82
N VAL A 517 -8.10 23.76 10.27
CA VAL A 517 -9.45 24.15 9.84
C VAL A 517 -10.41 24.22 11.02
N ASP A 518 -11.47 25.02 10.88
CA ASP A 518 -12.57 25.07 11.84
C ASP A 518 -13.44 23.80 11.78
N ALA A 519 -14.25 23.58 12.81
CA ALA A 519 -15.13 22.42 12.88
C ALA A 519 -16.11 22.38 11.68
N GLY A 520 -16.29 21.20 11.09
CA GLY A 520 -17.21 20.98 9.96
C GLY A 520 -16.66 21.35 8.59
N VAL A 521 -15.56 22.11 8.49
CA VAL A 521 -14.90 22.40 7.22
C VAL A 521 -14.30 21.12 6.65
N GLU A 522 -14.69 20.77 5.42
CA GLU A 522 -14.21 19.57 4.72
C GLU A 522 -14.36 18.28 5.57
N ALA A 523 -15.50 18.09 6.22
CA ALA A 523 -15.75 16.97 7.15
C ALA A 523 -15.43 15.56 6.57
N GLY A 524 -15.44 15.41 5.23
CA GLY A 524 -15.02 14.18 4.57
C GLY A 524 -13.51 13.91 4.62
N GLN A 525 -12.67 14.95 4.74
CA GLN A 525 -11.20 14.90 4.68
C GLN A 525 -10.53 15.30 6.00
N ALA A 526 -11.17 16.16 6.81
CA ALA A 526 -10.61 16.68 8.04
C ALA A 526 -10.41 15.58 9.09
N LEU A 527 -9.31 15.68 9.83
CA LEU A 527 -8.96 14.84 10.97
C LEU A 527 -9.16 15.63 12.26
N ASP A 528 -9.84 15.02 13.22
CA ASP A 528 -10.07 15.58 14.55
C ASP A 528 -8.76 15.56 15.37
N ALA A 529 -8.26 16.75 15.68
CA ALA A 529 -7.00 16.89 16.40
C ALA A 529 -7.10 16.39 17.86
N ILE A 530 -8.24 16.62 18.51
CA ILE A 530 -8.45 16.19 19.90
C ILE A 530 -8.52 14.67 19.96
N ALA A 531 -9.29 14.04 19.07
CA ALA A 531 -9.41 12.58 19.01
C ALA A 531 -8.04 11.90 18.76
N ILE A 532 -7.18 12.49 17.92
CA ILE A 532 -5.82 11.97 17.69
C ILE A 532 -4.96 12.10 18.95
N ILE A 533 -4.99 13.27 19.62
CA ILE A 533 -4.22 13.50 20.85
C ILE A 533 -4.67 12.55 21.96
N ASP A 534 -5.98 12.38 22.15
CA ASP A 534 -6.53 11.53 23.20
C ASP A 534 -6.26 10.05 22.94
N ALA A 535 -6.28 9.61 21.68
CA ALA A 535 -6.01 8.22 21.32
C ALA A 535 -4.52 7.86 21.35
N LEU A 536 -3.64 8.74 20.85
CA LEU A 536 -2.21 8.45 20.72
C LEU A 536 -1.38 8.97 21.90
N GLY A 537 -1.83 10.03 22.56
CA GLY A 537 -1.12 10.65 23.68
C GLY A 537 -0.78 9.66 24.79
N PRO A 538 -1.76 8.96 25.39
CA PRO A 538 -1.48 7.98 26.45
C PRO A 538 -0.52 6.86 26.05
N LEU A 539 -0.48 6.49 24.76
CA LEU A 539 0.40 5.43 24.27
C LEU A 539 1.87 5.83 24.24
N TYR A 540 2.14 7.12 24.01
CA TYR A 540 3.49 7.63 23.78
C TYR A 540 3.96 8.57 24.90
N TYR A 541 3.06 9.16 25.67
CA TYR A 541 3.36 10.15 26.71
C TYR A 541 3.50 9.58 28.11
N GLU A 542 3.21 8.30 28.34
CA GLU A 542 3.26 7.74 29.68
C GLU A 542 4.62 8.01 30.34
N GLU A 543 4.60 8.89 31.33
CA GLU A 543 5.74 9.08 32.21
C GLU A 543 5.98 7.74 32.88
N LYS A 544 7.18 7.17 32.69
CA LYS A 544 7.60 6.00 33.46
C LYS A 544 7.28 6.31 34.91
N PRO A 545 6.40 5.53 35.59
CA PRO A 545 6.11 5.77 36.98
C PRO A 545 7.46 5.81 37.66
N LYS A 546 7.80 6.95 38.29
CA LYS A 546 9.09 7.15 38.95
C LYS A 546 9.30 5.91 39.80
N THR A 547 10.15 5.00 39.33
CA THR A 547 10.42 3.74 40.03
C THR A 547 10.81 4.19 41.41
N ALA A 548 9.94 3.93 42.40
CA ALA A 548 10.16 4.35 43.77
C ALA A 548 11.59 3.95 44.08
N ALA A 549 12.45 4.95 44.31
CA ALA A 549 13.88 4.74 44.45
C ALA A 549 14.03 3.58 45.42
N ARG A 550 14.55 2.44 44.93
CA ARG A 550 14.85 1.30 45.78
C ARG A 550 15.86 1.81 46.78
N THR A 551 15.37 2.24 47.95
CA THR A 551 16.15 2.47 49.14
C THR A 551 16.88 1.15 49.37
N ARG A 552 18.19 1.18 49.12
CA ARG A 552 19.10 0.13 49.52
C ARG A 552 19.38 0.26 51.00
#